data_AF-A0A1L3A3X2-F1
#
_entry.id   AF-A0A1L3A3X2-F1
#
_cell.length_a   1.000
_cell.length_b   1.000
_cell.length_c   1.000
_cell.angle_alpha   90.00
_cell.angle_beta   90.00
_cell.angle_gamma   90.00
#
_symmetry.space_group_name_H-M   'P 1'
#
loop_
_entity.id
_entity.type
_entity.pdbx_description
1 polymer ?
#
loop_
_entity_poly.entity_id
_entity_poly.type
_entity_poly.pdbx_seq_one_letter_code
_entity_poly.pdbx_strand_id
1 'polypeptide(L)'
;LAASASVLILSAALLVQQTWKLLRPQVATTPLVLAAWTSQNTSRFDKHSLDADWSHTRHISLKAAAQPSCETDFAAYVNNLQAAICAEVEALDGSGKTFCVDRWERDPDNPSAGYGVTRVLEGGNVIEKGAANVSVIKGVLTPQRAQSMSTRGRNINPAGGDPYTAAAMSLVFHPRSPLIPTLRADVRVFEVAGSKWYGGGCDLTPAYLSGTDASEFHLYWKDVCDAHHPGYY
;
A
#
# COMPACT_ATOMS: atom_id res chain seq x y z
N LEU A 1 -9.01 -14.19 18.48
CA LEU A 1 -9.83 -14.27 17.25
C LEU A 1 -10.13 -12.88 16.67
N ALA A 2 -10.56 -11.88 17.47
CA ALA A 2 -10.63 -10.48 17.01
C ALA A 2 -9.24 -9.85 16.71
N ALA A 3 -8.18 -10.31 17.38
CA ALA A 3 -6.82 -9.80 17.23
C ALA A 3 -6.14 -10.05 15.87
N SER A 4 -6.72 -10.84 14.96
CA SER A 4 -6.07 -11.19 13.68
C SER A 4 -6.58 -10.39 12.48
N ALA A 5 -7.81 -9.87 12.50
CA ALA A 5 -8.36 -9.06 11.41
C ALA A 5 -7.88 -7.60 11.48
N SER A 6 -7.89 -7.00 12.67
CA SER A 6 -7.43 -5.62 12.89
C SER A 6 -5.94 -5.44 12.54
N VAL A 7 -5.11 -6.47 12.69
CA VAL A 7 -3.68 -6.39 12.34
C VAL A 7 -3.43 -6.49 10.83
N LEU A 8 -4.23 -7.24 10.08
CA LEU A 8 -4.16 -7.23 8.61
C LEU A 8 -4.64 -5.90 8.02
N ILE A 9 -5.66 -5.29 8.63
CA ILE A 9 -6.11 -3.93 8.31
C ILE A 9 -4.99 -2.91 8.61
N LEU A 10 -4.25 -3.08 9.71
CA LEU A 10 -3.08 -2.24 10.06
C LEU A 10 -1.88 -2.44 9.11
N SER A 11 -1.65 -3.65 8.60
CA SER A 11 -0.59 -3.92 7.60
C SER A 11 -0.94 -3.34 6.22
N ALA A 12 -2.23 -3.38 5.84
CA ALA A 12 -2.76 -2.73 4.65
C ALA A 12 -2.70 -1.20 4.73
N ALA A 13 -3.06 -0.68 5.91
CA ALA A 13 -2.98 0.71 6.29
C ALA A 13 -1.58 1.31 6.06
N LEU A 14 -0.53 0.57 6.48
CA LEU A 14 0.86 0.96 6.27
C LEU A 14 1.25 1.10 4.79
N LEU A 15 0.72 0.22 3.93
CA LEU A 15 1.05 0.19 2.49
C LEU A 15 0.65 1.47 1.76
N VAL A 16 -0.49 2.07 2.12
CA VAL A 16 -1.02 3.23 1.39
C VAL A 16 -0.75 4.53 2.12
N GLN A 17 -0.73 4.55 3.45
CA GLN A 17 -0.42 5.78 4.22
C GLN A 17 0.99 6.31 3.92
N GLN A 18 1.90 5.43 3.49
CA GLN A 18 3.24 5.83 3.04
C GLN A 18 3.29 6.12 1.52
N THR A 19 2.50 5.42 0.71
CA THR A 19 2.50 5.60 -0.76
C THR A 19 1.88 6.94 -1.16
N TRP A 20 0.85 7.38 -0.42
CA TRP A 20 0.17 8.64 -0.66
C TRP A 20 1.07 9.85 -0.36
N LYS A 21 2.02 9.74 0.58
CA LYS A 21 2.98 10.80 0.91
C LYS A 21 4.01 11.07 -0.19
N LEU A 22 4.25 10.12 -1.11
CA LEU A 22 5.17 10.27 -2.25
C LEU A 22 4.57 11.09 -3.41
N LEU A 23 3.27 11.39 -3.36
CA LEU A 23 2.55 12.20 -4.36
C LEU A 23 2.79 13.71 -4.20
N ARG A 24 3.65 14.12 -3.27
CA ARG A 24 3.76 15.50 -2.77
C ARG A 24 4.54 16.55 -3.59
N PRO A 25 5.33 16.29 -4.64
CA PRO A 25 6.22 17.35 -5.10
C PRO A 25 5.52 18.30 -6.08
N GLN A 26 4.42 18.99 -5.70
CA GLN A 26 3.91 20.16 -6.46
C GLN A 26 3.11 21.24 -5.69
N VAL A 27 2.96 21.20 -4.36
CA VAL A 27 2.34 22.35 -3.65
C VAL A 27 3.23 22.82 -2.51
N ALA A 28 3.99 23.88 -2.79
CA ALA A 28 4.70 24.68 -1.81
C ALA A 28 3.71 25.48 -0.94
N THR A 29 4.24 25.97 0.21
CA THR A 29 3.66 26.88 1.24
C THR A 29 3.03 26.17 2.46
N THR A 30 3.22 26.53 3.74
CA THR A 30 4.18 27.31 4.56
C THR A 30 3.83 26.90 6.02
N PRO A 31 4.75 26.84 7.01
CA PRO A 31 4.45 26.23 8.31
C PRO A 31 3.89 27.24 9.31
N LEU A 32 2.76 26.92 9.96
CA LEU A 32 2.36 27.57 11.22
C LEU A 32 1.69 26.55 12.17
N VAL A 33 2.48 26.14 13.18
CA VAL A 33 2.17 26.21 14.61
C VAL A 33 0.68 26.24 14.99
N LEU A 34 0.19 25.27 15.77
CA LEU A 34 0.03 25.41 17.23
C LEU A 34 -0.56 24.13 17.84
N ALA A 35 0.03 23.74 18.96
CA ALA A 35 -0.51 22.80 19.91
C ALA A 35 -1.84 23.31 20.54
N ALA A 36 -2.49 22.39 21.26
CA ALA A 36 -3.58 22.60 22.19
C ALA A 36 -4.99 22.78 21.58
N TRP A 37 -5.75 21.68 21.61
CA TRP A 37 -7.10 21.78 22.16
C TRP A 37 -7.49 20.46 22.84
N THR A 38 -7.26 20.41 24.15
CA THR A 38 -7.90 19.46 25.05
C THR A 38 -9.21 20.06 25.58
N SER A 39 -10.26 19.23 25.50
CA SER A 39 -11.47 19.21 26.32
C SER A 39 -12.64 20.18 26.03
N GLN A 40 -13.81 19.53 25.95
CA GLN A 40 -15.17 19.94 26.37
C GLN A 40 -16.18 20.40 25.31
N ASN A 41 -17.24 19.56 25.23
CA ASN A 41 -18.61 19.76 24.73
C ASN A 41 -18.79 20.02 23.22
N THR A 42 -19.65 19.27 22.50
CA THR A 42 -21.08 19.06 22.80
C THR A 42 -21.62 17.69 22.37
N SER A 43 -22.20 16.99 23.36
CA SER A 43 -23.48 16.25 23.40
C SER A 43 -24.22 15.78 22.12
N ARG A 44 -24.73 14.54 22.27
CA ARG A 44 -25.87 13.86 21.63
C ARG A 44 -25.61 13.10 20.31
N PHE A 45 -25.20 11.85 20.47
CA PHE A 45 -25.91 10.70 19.89
C PHE A 45 -25.79 9.53 20.87
N ASP A 46 -26.86 9.26 21.63
CA ASP A 46 -26.99 8.05 22.43
C ASP A 46 -27.76 7.01 21.64
N LYS A 47 -27.15 5.83 21.46
CA LYS A 47 -27.84 4.54 21.57
C LYS A 47 -26.85 3.38 21.74
N HIS A 48 -26.59 3.10 23.01
CA HIS A 48 -26.39 1.79 23.62
C HIS A 48 -25.29 0.84 23.10
N SER A 49 -24.24 0.78 23.93
CA SER A 49 -23.57 -0.45 24.39
C SER A 49 -22.76 -1.26 23.39
N LEU A 50 -21.63 -0.68 22.97
CA LEU A 50 -20.38 -1.41 22.76
C LEU A 50 -19.24 -0.56 23.34
N ASP A 51 -19.18 -0.46 24.67
CA ASP A 51 -17.98 0.01 25.37
C ASP A 51 -16.89 -1.06 25.23
N ALA A 52 -16.33 -1.19 24.04
CA ALA A 52 -15.00 -1.75 23.85
C ALA A 52 -14.02 -0.59 24.05
N ASP A 53 -13.52 -0.50 25.28
CA ASP A 53 -12.47 0.40 25.72
C ASP A 53 -11.31 0.49 24.71
N TRP A 54 -11.33 1.56 23.90
CA TRP A 54 -10.34 1.85 22.86
C TRP A 54 -9.01 2.39 23.43
N SER A 55 -8.84 2.43 24.75
CA SER A 55 -7.59 2.92 25.36
C SER A 55 -6.43 1.91 25.32
N HIS A 56 -6.67 0.67 24.86
CA HIS A 56 -5.69 -0.43 24.95
C HIS A 56 -5.23 -1.03 23.61
N THR A 57 -5.69 -0.54 22.46
CA THR A 57 -5.02 -0.83 21.20
C THR A 57 -3.69 -0.08 21.22
N ARG A 58 -2.64 -0.75 21.72
CA ARG A 58 -1.26 -0.26 21.61
C ARG A 58 -1.08 0.08 20.15
N HIS A 59 -1.09 1.37 19.82
CA HIS A 59 -0.52 1.86 18.59
C HIS A 59 0.91 1.33 18.58
N ILE A 60 1.13 0.23 17.86
CA ILE A 60 2.47 -0.25 17.57
C ILE A 60 3.05 0.88 16.73
N SER A 61 3.80 1.74 17.41
CA SER A 61 4.59 2.78 16.79
C SER A 61 5.68 2.04 16.04
N LEU A 62 5.34 1.59 14.83
CA LEU A 62 6.31 1.19 13.83
C LEU A 62 7.21 2.40 13.72
N LYS A 63 8.48 2.24 14.16
CA LYS A 63 9.51 3.26 13.99
C LYS A 63 9.37 3.72 12.55
N ALA A 64 8.90 4.96 12.38
CA ALA A 64 8.56 5.50 11.07
C ALA A 64 9.74 5.18 10.16
N ALA A 65 9.53 4.29 9.18
CA ALA A 65 10.49 4.13 8.10
C ALA A 65 10.76 5.56 7.61
N ALA A 66 12.04 5.93 7.62
CA ALA A 66 12.47 7.31 7.50
C ALA A 66 11.69 8.04 6.39
N GLN A 67 11.21 9.25 6.68
CA GLN A 67 10.43 10.05 5.75
C GLN A 67 11.15 10.10 4.39
N PRO A 68 10.52 9.66 3.30
CA PRO A 68 11.10 9.84 1.99
C PRO A 68 11.18 11.34 1.67
N SER A 69 12.37 11.84 1.37
CA SER A 69 12.56 13.20 0.86
C SER A 69 11.89 13.36 -0.50
N CYS A 70 11.71 14.61 -0.95
CA CYS A 70 11.12 15.02 -2.25
C CYS A 70 11.70 14.30 -3.49
N GLU A 71 12.81 13.58 -3.32
CA GLU A 71 13.60 12.93 -4.36
C GLU A 71 13.83 11.43 -4.03
N THR A 72 12.86 10.79 -3.37
CA THR A 72 13.00 9.38 -3.03
C THR A 72 12.79 8.52 -4.26
N ASP A 73 13.79 7.70 -4.56
CA ASP A 73 13.68 6.60 -5.52
C ASP A 73 12.50 5.70 -5.14
N PHE A 74 11.40 5.77 -5.91
CA PHE A 74 10.21 4.97 -5.67
C PHE A 74 10.54 3.46 -5.70
N ALA A 75 11.57 3.05 -6.46
CA ALA A 75 12.05 1.68 -6.46
C ALA A 75 12.59 1.30 -5.08
N ALA A 76 13.48 2.10 -4.48
CA ALA A 76 13.97 1.87 -3.13
C ALA A 76 12.82 1.84 -2.10
N TYR A 77 11.86 2.75 -2.22
CA TYR A 77 10.67 2.78 -1.37
C TYR A 77 9.90 1.46 -1.41
N VAL A 78 9.51 0.97 -2.60
CA VAL A 78 8.70 -0.25 -2.69
C VAL A 78 9.47 -1.50 -2.27
N ASN A 79 10.79 -1.56 -2.47
CA ASN A 79 11.62 -2.66 -1.98
C ASN A 79 11.67 -2.69 -0.44
N ASN A 80 11.85 -1.52 0.19
CA ASN A 80 11.86 -1.41 1.65
C ASN A 80 10.48 -1.73 2.24
N LEU A 81 9.41 -1.24 1.60
CA LEU A 81 8.03 -1.51 2.01
C LEU A 81 7.69 -3.00 1.92
N GLN A 82 8.07 -3.67 0.83
CA GLN A 82 7.91 -5.12 0.68
C GLN A 82 8.64 -5.87 1.80
N ALA A 83 9.90 -5.53 2.06
CA ALA A 83 10.67 -6.20 3.10
C ALA A 83 10.06 -6.01 4.50
N ALA A 84 9.61 -4.78 4.81
CA ALA A 84 8.98 -4.47 6.09
C ALA A 84 7.65 -5.23 6.27
N ILE A 85 6.77 -5.21 5.26
CA ILE A 85 5.48 -5.92 5.33
C ILE A 85 5.69 -7.42 5.47
N CYS A 86 6.61 -8.02 4.71
CA CYS A 86 6.92 -9.44 4.86
C CYS A 86 7.38 -9.79 6.28
N ALA A 87 8.28 -8.99 6.88
CA ALA A 87 8.76 -9.24 8.23
C ALA A 87 7.65 -9.15 9.29
N GLU A 88 6.75 -8.16 9.17
CA GLU A 88 5.59 -8.03 10.07
C GLU A 88 4.62 -9.21 9.91
N VAL A 89 4.38 -9.66 8.66
CA VAL A 89 3.51 -10.82 8.39
C VAL A 89 4.11 -12.11 8.95
N GLU A 90 5.42 -12.33 8.82
CA GLU A 90 6.12 -13.48 9.41
C GLU A 90 6.01 -13.48 10.94
N ALA A 91 6.23 -12.32 11.57
CA ALA A 91 6.12 -12.16 13.02
C ALA A 91 4.68 -12.41 13.52
N LEU A 92 3.68 -11.92 12.78
CA LEU A 92 2.27 -12.15 13.09
C LEU A 92 1.85 -13.60 12.89
N ASP A 93 2.34 -14.25 11.83
CA ASP A 93 2.00 -15.64 11.53
C ASP A 93 2.51 -16.60 12.62
N GLY A 94 3.72 -16.36 13.15
CA GLY A 94 4.25 -17.04 14.32
C GLY A 94 4.52 -18.55 14.13
N SER A 95 4.37 -19.09 12.92
CA SER A 95 4.64 -20.50 12.60
C SER A 95 6.13 -20.82 12.42
N GLY A 96 6.99 -19.80 12.34
CA GLY A 96 8.39 -19.93 11.91
C GLY A 96 8.56 -20.07 10.40
N LYS A 97 7.48 -20.01 9.60
CA LYS A 97 7.57 -19.90 8.14
C LYS A 97 8.00 -18.48 7.75
N THR A 98 8.81 -18.41 6.71
CA THR A 98 9.29 -17.15 6.13
C THR A 98 8.94 -17.08 4.66
N PHE A 99 8.92 -15.86 4.11
CA PHE A 99 8.79 -15.65 2.68
C PHE A 99 10.04 -16.16 1.96
N CYS A 100 9.85 -17.09 1.01
CA CYS A 100 10.85 -17.37 0.00
C CYS A 100 11.07 -16.11 -0.83
N VAL A 101 12.32 -15.77 -1.12
CA VAL A 101 12.70 -14.59 -1.89
C VAL A 101 13.31 -15.04 -3.22
N ASP A 102 12.64 -14.68 -4.31
CA ASP A 102 13.10 -14.94 -5.67
C ASP A 102 13.32 -13.61 -6.41
N ARG A 103 14.58 -13.31 -6.72
CA ARG A 103 14.96 -12.13 -7.50
C ARG A 103 15.20 -12.53 -8.95
N TRP A 104 14.56 -11.81 -9.86
CA TRP A 104 14.70 -12.04 -11.30
C TRP A 104 15.04 -10.75 -12.03
N GLU A 105 15.74 -10.88 -13.15
CA GLU A 105 16.05 -9.80 -14.08
C GLU A 105 15.13 -9.90 -15.29
N ARG A 106 14.63 -8.77 -15.80
CA ARG A 106 13.67 -8.74 -16.91
C ARG A 106 14.25 -9.26 -18.21
N ASP A 107 15.51 -8.91 -18.46
CA ASP A 107 16.30 -9.33 -19.61
C ASP A 107 17.69 -9.74 -19.07
N PRO A 108 18.04 -11.04 -19.10
CA PRO A 108 19.32 -11.53 -18.59
C PRO A 108 20.53 -10.89 -19.29
N ASP A 109 20.37 -10.50 -20.56
CA ASP A 109 21.43 -9.90 -21.36
C ASP A 109 21.46 -8.36 -21.21
N ASN A 110 20.43 -7.78 -20.60
CA ASN A 110 20.33 -6.36 -20.32
C ASN A 110 19.78 -6.08 -18.91
N PRO A 111 20.64 -6.10 -17.87
CA PRO A 111 20.25 -5.78 -16.49
C PRO A 111 19.62 -4.38 -16.32
N SER A 112 19.86 -3.45 -17.25
CA SER A 112 19.26 -2.12 -17.21
C SER A 112 17.77 -2.10 -17.57
N ALA A 113 17.24 -3.19 -18.17
CA ALA A 113 15.82 -3.35 -18.48
C ALA A 113 14.94 -3.47 -17.22
N GLY A 114 15.57 -3.71 -16.07
CA GLY A 114 14.94 -3.76 -14.76
C GLY A 114 14.79 -5.17 -14.20
N TYR A 115 14.20 -5.25 -13.01
CA TYR A 115 14.18 -6.44 -12.17
C TYR A 115 12.83 -6.61 -11.46
N GLY A 116 12.66 -7.76 -10.82
CA GLY A 116 11.64 -7.96 -9.81
C GLY A 116 12.14 -8.77 -8.62
N VAL A 117 11.39 -8.67 -7.54
CA VAL A 117 11.58 -9.47 -6.33
C VAL A 117 10.23 -10.06 -5.95
N THR A 118 10.10 -11.36 -6.14
CA THR A 118 8.92 -12.14 -5.78
C THR A 118 9.13 -12.67 -4.36
N ARG A 119 8.19 -12.42 -3.46
CA ARG A 119 8.19 -13.00 -2.12
C ARG A 119 6.95 -13.83 -1.91
N VAL A 120 7.10 -15.11 -1.56
CA VAL A 120 5.98 -16.03 -1.33
C VAL A 120 6.11 -16.76 -0.01
N LEU A 121 5.05 -16.74 0.80
CA LEU A 121 4.90 -17.53 2.02
C LEU A 121 3.77 -18.54 1.82
N GLU A 122 4.02 -19.80 2.18
CA GLU A 122 3.04 -20.88 2.09
C GLU A 122 3.02 -21.71 3.37
N GLY A 123 1.83 -22.15 3.76
CA GLY A 123 1.64 -23.08 4.87
C GLY A 123 1.89 -22.45 6.24
N GLY A 124 1.65 -21.15 6.39
CA GLY A 124 1.65 -20.46 7.68
C GLY A 124 0.44 -20.85 8.55
N ASN A 125 0.47 -20.40 9.81
CA ASN A 125 -0.60 -20.62 10.77
C ASN A 125 -1.77 -19.65 10.56
N VAL A 126 -1.47 -18.38 10.25
CA VAL A 126 -2.44 -17.32 9.98
C VAL A 126 -2.59 -17.12 8.48
N ILE A 127 -1.47 -17.04 7.75
CA ILE A 127 -1.44 -16.88 6.30
C ILE A 127 -1.27 -18.26 5.67
N GLU A 128 -2.33 -18.76 5.04
CA GLU A 128 -2.25 -20.01 4.29
C GLU A 128 -1.35 -19.86 3.07
N LYS A 129 -1.53 -18.76 2.33
CA LYS A 129 -0.69 -18.38 1.19
C LYS A 129 -0.64 -16.87 1.05
N GLY A 130 0.57 -16.32 0.96
CA GLY A 130 0.80 -14.90 0.79
C GLY A 130 1.84 -14.62 -0.28
N ALA A 131 1.61 -13.58 -1.08
CA ALA A 131 2.58 -13.09 -2.03
C ALA A 131 2.72 -11.57 -1.92
N ALA A 132 3.95 -11.09 -1.96
CA ALA A 132 4.27 -9.67 -2.07
C ALA A 132 5.36 -9.52 -3.13
N ASN A 133 5.07 -8.79 -4.20
CA ASN A 133 5.90 -8.73 -5.39
C ASN A 133 6.30 -7.28 -5.67
N VAL A 134 7.57 -7.07 -6.00
CA VAL A 134 8.09 -5.81 -6.50
C VAL A 134 8.52 -6.00 -7.95
N SER A 135 8.24 -5.00 -8.78
CA SER A 135 8.74 -4.93 -10.15
C SER A 135 9.21 -3.51 -10.45
N VAL A 136 10.44 -3.39 -10.92
CA VAL A 136 11.09 -2.12 -11.29
C VAL A 136 11.61 -2.28 -12.70
N ILE A 137 10.93 -1.68 -13.67
CA ILE A 137 11.17 -1.89 -15.09
C ILE A 137 11.50 -0.58 -15.79
N LYS A 138 12.38 -0.67 -16.79
CA LYS A 138 12.77 0.45 -17.64
C LYS A 138 12.76 0.01 -19.09
N GLY A 139 12.50 0.92 -20.01
CA GLY A 139 12.60 0.62 -21.43
C GLY A 139 11.99 1.70 -22.30
N VAL A 140 11.61 1.30 -23.51
CA VAL A 140 10.97 2.16 -24.50
C VAL A 140 9.55 1.67 -24.76
N LEU A 141 8.58 2.58 -24.82
CA LEU A 141 7.20 2.21 -25.09
C LEU A 141 7.05 1.66 -26.51
N THR A 142 6.42 0.49 -26.61
CA THR A 142 5.95 -0.03 -27.91
C THR A 142 4.74 0.79 -28.39
N PRO A 143 4.48 0.87 -29.71
CA PRO A 143 3.31 1.58 -30.23
C PRO A 143 2.00 1.10 -29.58
N GLN A 144 1.85 -0.22 -29.38
CA GLN A 144 0.68 -0.81 -28.72
C GLN A 144 0.50 -0.30 -27.27
N ARG A 145 1.58 -0.24 -26.48
CA ARG A 145 1.50 0.28 -25.10
C ARG A 145 1.20 1.77 -25.08
N ALA A 146 1.84 2.54 -25.95
CA ALA A 146 1.63 3.98 -26.04
C ALA A 146 0.19 4.32 -26.45
N GLN A 147 -0.41 3.56 -27.38
CA GLN A 147 -1.81 3.71 -27.77
C GLN A 147 -2.78 3.38 -26.62
N SER A 148 -2.51 2.32 -25.86
CA SER A 148 -3.31 1.97 -24.67
C SER A 148 -3.24 3.04 -23.58
N MET A 149 -2.11 3.74 -23.44
CA MET A 149 -1.96 4.79 -22.42
C MET A 149 -2.51 6.15 -22.89
N SER A 150 -2.34 6.52 -24.16
CA SER A 150 -2.84 7.79 -24.72
C SER A 150 -4.36 7.87 -24.74
N THR A 151 -5.06 6.76 -25.01
CA THR A 151 -6.54 6.67 -24.95
C THR A 151 -7.11 6.97 -23.56
N ARG A 152 -6.29 6.92 -22.50
CA ARG A 152 -6.67 7.28 -21.12
C ARG A 152 -6.41 8.76 -20.79
N GLY A 153 -6.27 9.61 -21.81
CA GLY A 153 -6.08 11.06 -21.68
C GLY A 153 -4.67 11.47 -21.22
N ARG A 154 -3.67 10.61 -21.41
CA ARG A 154 -2.27 10.92 -21.07
C ARG A 154 -1.56 11.51 -22.29
N ASN A 155 -0.76 12.55 -22.07
CA ASN A 155 0.05 13.18 -23.11
C ASN A 155 1.27 12.29 -23.44
N ILE A 156 1.05 11.26 -24.26
CA ILE A 156 2.04 10.25 -24.66
C ILE A 156 1.99 10.14 -26.18
N ASN A 157 3.14 10.02 -26.83
CA ASN A 157 3.20 9.84 -28.28
C ASN A 157 2.58 8.48 -28.67
N PRO A 158 1.44 8.42 -29.38
CA PRO A 158 0.79 7.16 -29.71
C PRO A 158 1.62 6.27 -30.65
N ALA A 159 2.63 6.81 -31.33
CA ALA A 159 3.58 6.04 -32.13
C ALA A 159 4.59 5.24 -31.29
N GLY A 160 4.65 5.46 -29.97
CA GLY A 160 5.66 4.87 -29.10
C GLY A 160 7.02 5.56 -29.23
N GLY A 161 8.08 4.89 -28.78
CA GLY A 161 9.45 5.42 -28.81
C GLY A 161 9.85 6.24 -27.59
N ASP A 162 8.88 6.65 -26.77
CA ASP A 162 9.16 7.36 -25.52
C ASP A 162 9.82 6.42 -24.49
N PRO A 163 10.89 6.87 -23.80
CA PRO A 163 11.44 6.13 -22.67
C PRO A 163 10.44 6.13 -21.52
N TYR A 164 10.35 4.99 -20.83
CA TYR A 164 9.53 4.85 -19.64
C TYR A 164 10.26 4.14 -18.51
N THR A 165 9.86 4.48 -17.30
CA THR A 165 10.15 3.70 -16.10
C THR A 165 8.86 3.39 -15.37
N ALA A 166 8.81 2.23 -14.73
CA ALA A 166 7.73 1.88 -13.83
C ALA A 166 8.26 1.12 -12.63
N ALA A 167 7.76 1.45 -11.46
CA ALA A 167 8.04 0.72 -10.24
C ALA A 167 6.73 0.43 -9.53
N ALA A 168 6.55 -0.79 -9.08
CA ALA A 168 5.31 -1.25 -8.48
C ALA A 168 5.59 -2.26 -7.38
N MET A 169 4.72 -2.24 -6.37
CA MET A 169 4.54 -3.32 -5.41
C MET A 169 3.08 -3.76 -5.44
N SER A 170 2.86 -5.06 -5.41
CA SER A 170 1.55 -5.64 -5.21
C SER A 170 1.62 -6.76 -4.18
N LEU A 171 0.54 -6.95 -3.44
CA LEU A 171 0.41 -8.06 -2.50
C LEU A 171 -0.98 -8.67 -2.54
N VAL A 172 -1.02 -9.95 -2.18
CA VAL A 172 -2.24 -10.68 -1.87
C VAL A 172 -1.95 -11.64 -0.74
N PHE A 173 -2.72 -11.56 0.34
CA PHE A 173 -2.61 -12.45 1.48
C PHE A 173 -3.92 -13.19 1.65
N HIS A 174 -3.86 -14.52 1.60
CA HIS A 174 -4.96 -15.43 1.88
C HIS A 174 -4.78 -16.01 3.28
N PRO A 175 -5.58 -15.58 4.26
CA PRO A 175 -5.58 -16.17 5.57
C PRO A 175 -6.11 -17.60 5.56
N ARG A 176 -5.63 -18.43 6.48
CA ARG A 176 -6.09 -19.80 6.68
C ARG A 176 -7.51 -19.87 7.25
N SER A 177 -7.88 -18.89 8.07
CA SER A 177 -9.21 -18.83 8.67
C SER A 177 -10.17 -18.12 7.72
N PRO A 178 -11.35 -18.69 7.39
CA PRO A 178 -12.35 -18.03 6.55
C PRO A 178 -13.01 -16.82 7.25
N LEU A 179 -12.78 -16.66 8.56
CA LEU A 179 -13.24 -15.50 9.33
C LEU A 179 -12.33 -14.28 9.16
N ILE A 180 -11.20 -14.42 8.46
CA ILE A 180 -10.28 -13.34 8.17
C ILE A 180 -10.34 -13.07 6.66
N PRO A 181 -10.60 -11.83 6.23
CA PRO A 181 -10.71 -11.51 4.80
C PRO A 181 -9.38 -11.68 4.08
N THR A 182 -9.44 -12.07 2.80
CA THR A 182 -8.30 -11.92 1.91
C THR A 182 -7.98 -10.44 1.75
N LEU A 183 -6.71 -10.08 1.86
CA LEU A 183 -6.23 -8.72 1.66
C LEU A 183 -5.53 -8.64 0.32
N ARG A 184 -5.90 -7.68 -0.52
CA ARG A 184 -5.18 -7.31 -1.73
C ARG A 184 -4.83 -5.83 -1.67
N ALA A 185 -3.63 -5.50 -2.13
CA ALA A 185 -3.24 -4.11 -2.26
C ALA A 185 -2.11 -3.94 -3.27
N ASP A 186 -2.05 -2.76 -3.88
CA ASP A 186 -1.02 -2.44 -4.85
C ASP A 186 -0.72 -0.95 -4.87
N VAL A 187 0.53 -0.62 -5.19
CA VAL A 187 1.05 0.75 -5.30
C VAL A 187 2.05 0.80 -6.43
N ARG A 188 1.92 1.79 -7.31
CA ARG A 188 2.71 1.86 -8.54
C ARG A 188 2.92 3.30 -8.99
N VAL A 189 4.07 3.50 -9.63
CA VAL A 189 4.41 4.72 -10.35
C VAL A 189 4.76 4.36 -11.78
N PHE A 190 4.31 5.20 -12.72
CA PHE A 190 4.72 5.16 -14.11
C PHE A 190 5.22 6.54 -14.50
N GLU A 191 6.36 6.57 -15.19
CA GLU A 191 6.98 7.78 -15.72
C GLU A 191 7.28 7.57 -17.20
N VAL A 192 6.78 8.47 -18.04
CA VAL A 192 6.99 8.45 -19.49
C VAL A 192 7.36 9.86 -19.93
N ALA A 193 8.49 10.02 -20.62
CA ALA A 193 8.95 11.31 -21.15
C ALA A 193 8.86 12.48 -20.13
N GLY A 194 9.21 12.24 -18.87
CA GLY A 194 9.17 13.22 -17.78
C GLY A 194 7.78 13.45 -17.14
N SER A 195 6.71 12.86 -17.68
CA SER A 195 5.38 12.85 -17.07
C SER A 195 5.22 11.66 -16.14
N LYS A 196 4.89 11.91 -14.86
CA LYS A 196 4.72 10.88 -13.82
C LYS A 196 3.27 10.80 -13.35
N TRP A 197 2.78 9.59 -13.16
CA TRP A 197 1.52 9.34 -12.46
C TRP A 197 1.62 8.10 -11.58
N TYR A 198 0.76 8.09 -10.57
CA TYR A 198 0.71 7.04 -9.59
C TYR A 198 -0.63 6.31 -9.69
N GLY A 199 -0.64 5.09 -9.20
CA GLY A 199 -1.84 4.32 -9.02
C GLY A 199 -1.68 3.38 -7.84
N GLY A 200 -2.79 2.86 -7.38
CA GLY A 200 -2.80 1.88 -6.32
C GLY A 200 -4.19 1.71 -5.76
N GLY A 201 -4.25 0.95 -4.68
CA GLY A 201 -5.47 0.69 -3.96
C GLY A 201 -5.26 -0.43 -2.96
N CYS A 202 -6.28 -0.63 -2.14
CA CYS A 202 -6.36 -1.73 -1.20
C CYS A 202 -7.82 -2.15 -1.09
N ASP A 203 -8.05 -3.46 -1.01
CA ASP A 203 -9.37 -4.04 -0.82
C ASP A 203 -9.32 -5.28 0.08
N LEU A 204 -10.44 -5.51 0.76
CA LEU A 204 -10.72 -6.74 1.50
C LEU A 204 -11.72 -7.58 0.73
N THR A 205 -11.45 -8.88 0.65
CA THR A 205 -12.36 -9.88 0.09
C THR A 205 -12.74 -10.87 1.21
N PRO A 206 -13.81 -10.59 1.98
CA PRO A 206 -14.27 -11.49 3.04
C PRO A 206 -14.98 -12.73 2.47
N ALA A 207 -14.75 -13.89 3.08
CA ALA A 207 -15.62 -15.06 2.87
C ALA A 207 -16.92 -14.93 3.70
N TYR A 208 -16.80 -14.38 4.91
CA TYR A 208 -17.93 -13.98 5.76
C TYR A 208 -17.85 -12.49 6.04
N LEU A 209 -18.92 -11.75 5.72
CA LEU A 209 -18.96 -10.31 5.92
C LEU A 209 -19.09 -9.96 7.40
N SER A 210 -18.10 -9.24 7.93
CA SER A 210 -18.17 -8.56 9.22
C SER A 210 -18.48 -7.08 8.96
N GLY A 211 -19.60 -6.59 9.50
CA GLY A 211 -19.96 -5.17 9.38
C GLY A 211 -18.94 -4.25 10.06
N THR A 212 -18.35 -4.71 11.16
CA THR A 212 -17.30 -4.00 11.89
C THR A 212 -16.03 -3.90 11.03
N ASP A 213 -15.52 -5.02 10.50
CA ASP A 213 -14.29 -5.03 9.70
C ASP A 213 -14.43 -4.17 8.43
N ALA A 214 -15.60 -4.24 7.78
CA ALA A 214 -15.89 -3.41 6.62
C ALA A 214 -15.89 -1.91 6.99
N SER A 215 -16.57 -1.53 8.08
CA SER A 215 -16.62 -0.14 8.54
C SER A 215 -15.23 0.36 8.94
N GLU A 216 -14.47 -0.40 9.71
CA GLU A 216 -13.13 -0.03 10.17
C GLU A 216 -12.17 0.15 8.99
N PHE A 217 -12.19 -0.77 8.03
CA PHE A 217 -11.38 -0.67 6.81
C PHE A 217 -11.70 0.60 6.00
N HIS A 218 -12.98 0.86 5.78
CA HIS A 218 -13.43 2.02 5.00
C HIS A 218 -13.19 3.35 5.71
N LEU A 219 -13.41 3.43 7.03
CA LEU A 219 -13.09 4.62 7.82
C LEU A 219 -11.60 4.92 7.81
N TYR A 220 -10.75 3.90 7.96
CA TYR A 220 -9.30 4.07 7.86
C TYR A 220 -8.91 4.68 6.50
N TRP A 221 -9.41 4.13 5.39
CA TRP A 221 -9.09 4.65 4.06
C TRP A 221 -9.64 6.04 3.81
N LYS A 222 -10.83 6.33 4.32
CA LYS A 222 -11.41 7.66 4.28
C LYS A 222 -10.54 8.67 5.00
N ASP A 223 -10.09 8.37 6.22
CA ASP A 223 -9.23 9.27 7.00
C ASP A 223 -7.90 9.56 6.28
N VAL A 224 -7.30 8.53 5.65
CA VAL A 224 -6.11 8.69 4.82
C VAL A 224 -6.38 9.61 3.64
N CYS A 225 -7.47 9.40 2.90
CA CYS A 225 -7.83 10.23 1.74
C CYS A 225 -8.18 11.66 2.13
N ASP A 226 -8.96 11.86 3.20
CA ASP A 226 -9.44 13.15 3.67
C ASP A 226 -8.28 14.05 4.15
N ALA A 227 -7.20 13.47 4.66
CA ALA A 227 -5.96 14.19 4.98
C ALA A 227 -5.26 14.81 3.76
N HIS A 228 -5.65 14.41 2.54
CA HIS A 228 -5.08 14.88 1.28
C HIS A 228 -6.06 15.68 0.44
N HIS A 229 -7.29 15.19 0.26
CA HIS A 229 -8.35 15.92 -0.42
C HIS A 229 -9.73 15.31 -0.08
N PRO A 230 -10.73 16.14 0.25
CA PRO A 230 -12.06 15.65 0.69
C PRO A 230 -12.86 14.90 -0.39
N GLY A 231 -12.43 14.96 -1.65
CA GLY A 231 -13.08 14.29 -2.79
C GLY A 231 -12.37 13.04 -3.31
N TYR A 232 -11.41 12.47 -2.57
CA TYR A 232 -10.67 11.27 -3.01
C TYR A 232 -11.29 9.94 -2.60
N TYR A 233 -12.09 9.93 -1.54
CA TYR A 233 -12.79 8.75 -1.05
C TYR A 233 -14.27 8.83 -1.46
#